data_AF-A0A2H4VKK2-F1
#
_entry.id   AF-A0A2H4VKK2-F1
#
_cell.length_a   1.000
_cell.length_b   1.000
_cell.length_c   1.000
_cell.angle_alpha   90.00
_cell.angle_beta   90.00
_cell.angle_gamma   90.00
#
_symmetry.space_group_name_H-M   'P 1'
#
loop_
_entity.id
_entity.type
_entity.pdbx_description
1 polymer ?
#
loop_
_entity_poly.entity_id
_entity_poly.type
_entity_poly.pdbx_seq_one_letter_code
_entity_poly.pdbx_strand_id
1 'polypeptide(L)'
;MFRKLGEIILQFFSFVGALILAIPKIPQRLREIKIGRAKEKISEENLKEHVSKVRNNLGIDKNSNPSTDKQPELKSVETLPDDNHHPPHKTNSTKSDPDIILISTPFTSKEKEDTIFRLQLLSAGFLILSVLFLFNFFSIIIYTILGILVGGYVVYLLYNRVKVMYGSEFPAYRDFFLMYLAVGIILVLVGTNTNLIMAFSFSFFPSLTILIFAVVAVAVVYLIFRIRYHRDFTYGVVIETGEKMAYVKVEYDIRSNVKPDIYVVENGYGAADGDTVKLKTEQKIFSNSGNKPISVMETVHKI
;
A
#
# COMPACT_ATOMS: atom_id res chain seq x y z
N MET A 1 38.00 1.68 23.30
CA MET A 1 37.14 0.70 22.59
C MET A 1 35.65 1.01 22.77
N PHE A 2 35.17 1.19 24.00
CA PHE A 2 33.77 1.56 24.33
C PHE A 2 33.23 2.81 23.61
N ARG A 3 34.04 3.86 23.49
CA ARG A 3 33.64 5.10 22.82
C ARG A 3 33.35 4.90 21.32
N LYS A 4 34.14 4.04 20.66
CA LYS A 4 33.90 3.65 19.25
C LYS A 4 32.64 2.81 19.07
N LEU A 5 32.35 1.90 20.02
CA LEU A 5 31.13 1.08 19.96
C LEU A 5 29.88 1.93 20.22
N GLY A 6 29.94 2.85 21.19
CA GLY A 6 28.87 3.82 21.46
C GLY A 6 28.62 4.76 20.27
N GLU A 7 29.67 5.23 19.60
CA GLU A 7 29.57 6.03 18.38
C GLU A 7 28.95 5.24 17.21
N ILE A 8 29.29 3.96 17.05
CA ILE A 8 28.68 3.09 16.02
C ILE A 8 27.19 2.86 16.29
N ILE A 9 26.81 2.63 17.55
CA ILE A 9 25.41 2.45 17.94
C ILE A 9 24.63 3.76 17.77
N LEU A 10 25.19 4.90 18.18
CA LEU A 10 24.58 6.23 17.96
C LEU A 10 24.49 6.59 16.47
N GLN A 11 25.47 6.21 15.65
CA GLN A 11 25.39 6.35 14.20
C GLN A 11 24.29 5.48 13.61
N PHE A 12 24.16 4.23 14.07
CA PHE A 12 23.09 3.34 13.61
C PHE A 12 21.71 3.88 13.97
N PHE A 13 21.48 4.28 15.22
CA PHE A 13 20.19 4.84 15.64
C PHE A 13 19.91 6.23 15.05
N SER A 14 20.93 7.08 14.85
CA SER A 14 20.75 8.37 14.16
C SER A 14 20.49 8.19 12.67
N PHE A 15 21.08 7.18 12.02
CA PHE A 15 20.78 6.80 10.64
C PHE A 15 19.34 6.28 10.52
N VAL A 16 18.92 5.39 11.41
CA VAL A 16 17.54 4.87 11.45
C VAL A 16 16.55 6.01 11.76
N GLY A 17 16.87 6.89 12.71
CA GLY A 17 16.06 8.07 13.04
C GLY A 17 15.96 9.08 11.89
N ALA A 18 17.07 9.37 11.21
CA ALA A 18 17.09 10.22 10.02
C ALA A 18 16.32 9.60 8.86
N LEU A 19 16.38 8.28 8.70
CA LEU A 19 15.64 7.54 7.68
C LEU A 19 14.13 7.61 7.95
N ILE A 20 13.70 7.48 9.21
CA ILE A 20 12.30 7.61 9.62
C ILE A 20 11.79 9.05 9.40
N LEU A 21 12.59 10.06 9.73
CA LEU A 21 12.25 11.47 9.51
C LEU A 21 12.30 11.89 8.02
N ALA A 22 12.99 11.13 7.17
CA ALA A 22 13.01 11.35 5.72
C ALA A 22 11.76 10.80 5.00
N ILE A 23 11.06 9.82 5.58
CA ILE A 23 9.84 9.22 5.01
C ILE A 23 8.76 10.26 4.66
N PRO A 24 8.44 11.26 5.51
CA PRO A 24 7.48 12.30 5.14
C PRO A 24 7.99 13.34 4.12
N LYS A 25 9.29 13.38 3.77
CA LYS A 25 9.88 14.39 2.85
C LYS A 25 10.12 13.89 1.42
N ILE A 26 10.01 12.59 1.18
CA ILE A 26 10.22 11.99 -0.15
C ILE A 26 9.09 12.29 -1.18
N PRO A 27 7.80 12.47 -0.82
CA PRO A 27 6.76 12.62 -1.85
C PRO A 27 6.75 14.00 -2.53
N GLN A 28 7.41 15.02 -1.98
CA GLN A 28 7.43 16.37 -2.57
C GLN A 28 8.51 16.55 -3.65
N ARG A 29 9.72 16.01 -3.44
CA ARG A 29 10.85 16.22 -4.38
C ARG A 29 10.75 15.41 -5.68
N LEU A 30 10.03 14.30 -5.66
CA LEU A 30 9.79 13.49 -6.87
C LEU A 30 8.69 14.10 -7.76
N ARG A 31 7.81 14.95 -7.20
CA ARG A 31 6.76 15.65 -7.94
C ARG A 31 7.33 16.79 -8.79
N GLU A 32 8.31 17.53 -8.28
CA GLU A 32 8.94 18.66 -9.02
C GLU A 32 9.87 18.20 -10.16
N ILE A 33 10.61 17.11 -9.98
CA ILE A 33 11.56 16.61 -10.99
C ILE A 33 10.84 16.03 -12.22
N LYS A 34 9.66 15.42 -12.05
CA LYS A 34 8.84 14.94 -13.18
C LYS A 34 8.09 16.06 -13.91
N ILE A 35 7.62 17.08 -13.18
CA ILE A 35 6.90 18.22 -13.79
C ILE A 35 7.87 19.14 -14.55
N GLY A 36 9.08 19.38 -14.04
CA GLY A 36 10.09 20.22 -14.70
C GLY A 36 10.58 19.64 -16.03
N ARG A 37 10.84 18.32 -16.09
CA ARG A 37 11.34 17.64 -17.29
C ARG A 37 10.25 17.40 -18.35
N ALA A 38 8.98 17.32 -17.94
CA ALA A 38 7.84 17.25 -18.87
C ALA A 38 7.54 18.61 -19.53
N LYS A 39 7.80 19.72 -18.83
CA LYS A 39 7.59 21.08 -19.37
C LYS A 39 8.69 21.48 -20.37
N GLU A 40 9.90 20.95 -20.21
CA GLU A 40 11.03 21.25 -21.11
C GLU A 40 10.95 20.51 -22.45
N LYS A 41 10.28 19.34 -22.50
CA LYS A 41 10.04 18.59 -23.75
C LYS A 41 8.85 19.08 -24.58
N ILE A 42 8.12 20.10 -24.13
CA ILE A 42 6.93 20.65 -24.81
C ILE A 42 7.14 22.13 -25.23
N SER A 43 8.33 22.70 -25.03
CA SER A 43 8.58 24.11 -25.39
C SER A 43 9.06 24.29 -26.84
N GLU A 44 8.16 24.90 -27.61
CA GLU A 44 8.36 25.86 -28.71
C GLU A 44 8.90 25.45 -30.08
N GLU A 45 9.60 24.33 -30.29
CA GLU A 45 10.18 24.07 -31.63
C GLU A 45 9.23 23.31 -32.59
N ASN A 46 8.41 22.38 -32.10
CA ASN A 46 7.54 21.55 -32.98
C ASN A 46 6.09 22.06 -33.16
N LEU A 47 5.66 23.06 -32.38
CA LEU A 47 4.27 23.57 -32.45
C LEU A 47 4.09 24.68 -33.51
N LYS A 48 5.15 25.37 -33.91
CA LYS A 48 5.10 26.41 -34.97
C LYS A 48 5.14 25.83 -36.39
N GLU A 49 5.76 24.67 -36.58
CA GLU A 49 5.88 24.04 -37.90
C GLU A 49 4.56 23.40 -38.37
N HIS A 50 3.76 22.85 -37.45
CA HIS A 50 2.49 22.21 -37.80
C HIS A 50 1.32 23.20 -37.91
N VAL A 51 1.35 24.33 -37.20
CA VAL A 51 0.30 25.36 -37.28
C VAL A 51 0.42 26.23 -38.55
N SER A 52 1.63 26.41 -39.08
CA SER A 52 1.82 27.15 -40.35
C SER A 52 1.38 26.33 -41.58
N LYS A 53 1.51 25.00 -41.55
CA LYS A 53 1.10 24.10 -42.63
C LYS A 53 -0.41 23.94 -42.76
N VAL A 54 -1.16 24.04 -41.66
CA VAL A 54 -2.63 23.98 -41.67
C VAL A 54 -3.24 25.33 -42.09
N ARG A 55 -2.59 26.45 -41.75
CA ARG A 55 -3.09 27.79 -42.08
C ARG A 55 -2.99 28.14 -43.57
N ASN A 56 -2.05 27.57 -44.31
CA ASN A 56 -1.92 27.82 -45.75
C ASN A 56 -2.85 26.94 -46.62
N ASN A 57 -3.46 25.90 -46.07
CA ASN A 57 -4.36 25.00 -46.81
C ASN A 57 -5.86 25.29 -46.61
N LEU A 58 -6.22 26.24 -45.74
CA LEU A 58 -7.58 26.77 -45.66
C LEU A 58 -7.56 28.25 -46.04
N GLY A 59 -7.79 28.51 -47.33
CA GLY A 59 -8.18 29.83 -47.80
C GLY A 59 -9.53 30.19 -47.21
N ILE A 60 -9.55 30.96 -46.12
CA ILE A 60 -10.76 31.60 -45.60
C ILE A 60 -10.45 33.07 -45.33
N ASP A 61 -11.14 33.89 -46.12
CA ASP A 61 -11.09 35.33 -46.15
C ASP A 61 -11.55 35.99 -44.85
N LYS A 62 -11.01 37.19 -44.64
CA LYS A 62 -11.39 38.15 -43.61
C LYS A 62 -12.86 38.56 -43.75
N ASN A 63 -13.67 38.44 -42.69
CA ASN A 63 -14.35 39.58 -42.05
C ASN A 63 -15.37 39.14 -41.00
N SER A 64 -15.61 40.08 -40.07
CA SER A 64 -16.76 40.22 -39.14
C SER A 64 -16.66 39.55 -37.76
N ASN A 65 -16.50 40.43 -36.76
CA ASN A 65 -17.08 40.39 -35.42
C ASN A 65 -18.21 41.46 -35.40
N PRO A 66 -19.04 41.61 -34.34
CA PRO A 66 -19.24 40.79 -33.14
C PRO A 66 -20.75 40.58 -32.79
N SER A 67 -21.05 39.87 -31.68
CA SER A 67 -22.04 40.27 -30.63
C SER A 67 -23.05 39.18 -30.16
N THR A 68 -23.06 39.00 -28.83
CA THR A 68 -24.22 38.89 -27.91
C THR A 68 -25.04 37.58 -27.80
N ASP A 69 -24.78 36.89 -26.69
CA ASP A 69 -25.72 36.56 -25.59
C ASP A 69 -27.19 36.27 -25.94
N LYS A 70 -27.62 35.02 -25.66
CA LYS A 70 -28.92 34.66 -25.03
C LYS A 70 -29.12 33.12 -24.97
N GLN A 71 -29.30 32.62 -23.76
CA GLN A 71 -30.07 31.40 -23.45
C GLN A 71 -31.54 31.57 -23.84
N PRO A 72 -32.26 30.46 -24.10
CA PRO A 72 -33.29 30.07 -23.11
C PRO A 72 -33.43 28.54 -22.88
N GLU A 73 -33.73 28.19 -21.62
CA GLU A 73 -34.41 26.97 -21.18
C GLU A 73 -35.77 26.75 -21.89
N LEU A 74 -36.21 25.49 -22.07
CA LEU A 74 -37.31 24.86 -21.29
C LEU A 74 -37.75 23.49 -21.89
N LYS A 75 -38.11 22.58 -20.96
CA LYS A 75 -39.20 21.56 -20.99
C LYS A 75 -38.98 20.13 -21.55
N SER A 76 -38.98 19.23 -20.56
CA SER A 76 -39.54 17.87 -20.42
C SER A 76 -40.84 17.53 -21.18
N VAL A 77 -40.91 16.30 -21.72
CA VAL A 77 -42.06 15.33 -21.81
C VAL A 77 -41.43 13.96 -22.16
N GLU A 78 -41.38 12.93 -21.30
CA GLU A 78 -42.38 11.89 -20.95
C GLU A 78 -42.34 10.61 -21.84
N THR A 79 -42.37 9.45 -21.14
CA THR A 79 -42.87 8.09 -21.49
C THR A 79 -42.11 7.10 -22.42
N LEU A 80 -41.66 5.99 -21.78
CA LEU A 80 -41.63 4.57 -22.23
C LEU A 80 -43.06 4.04 -22.51
N PRO A 81 -43.34 2.80 -23.01
CA PRO A 81 -42.49 1.60 -23.13
C PRO A 81 -42.65 0.78 -24.44
N ASP A 82 -41.82 -0.25 -24.67
CA ASP A 82 -42.35 -1.56 -25.09
C ASP A 82 -41.34 -2.71 -24.89
N ASP A 83 -41.91 -3.90 -24.73
CA ASP A 83 -41.39 -5.11 -24.11
C ASP A 83 -41.18 -6.23 -25.15
N ASN A 84 -40.43 -7.27 -24.76
CA ASN A 84 -40.46 -8.66 -25.23
C ASN A 84 -39.54 -9.27 -26.33
N HIS A 85 -38.89 -10.36 -25.88
CA HIS A 85 -38.48 -11.62 -26.55
C HIS A 85 -37.19 -11.59 -27.41
N HIS A 86 -36.21 -12.50 -27.31
CA HIS A 86 -36.20 -13.94 -27.03
C HIS A 86 -34.74 -14.43 -26.71
N PRO A 87 -34.51 -15.58 -26.06
CA PRO A 87 -33.17 -16.05 -25.65
C PRO A 87 -32.57 -17.09 -26.62
N PRO A 88 -31.26 -17.42 -26.50
CA PRO A 88 -30.82 -18.77 -26.81
C PRO A 88 -29.92 -19.42 -25.75
N HIS A 89 -30.31 -20.66 -25.38
CA HIS A 89 -29.49 -21.85 -25.20
C HIS A 89 -27.96 -21.75 -25.47
N LYS A 90 -27.11 -22.22 -24.53
CA LYS A 90 -26.33 -23.49 -24.64
C LYS A 90 -25.19 -23.65 -23.59
N THR A 91 -25.17 -24.85 -22.99
CA THR A 91 -24.02 -25.74 -22.66
C THR A 91 -22.84 -25.28 -21.79
N ASN A 92 -22.70 -25.98 -20.66
CA ASN A 92 -21.52 -26.65 -20.10
C ASN A 92 -20.12 -26.17 -20.52
N SER A 93 -19.39 -25.56 -19.59
CA SER A 93 -17.93 -25.65 -19.44
C SER A 93 -17.58 -25.36 -17.97
N THR A 94 -17.03 -26.35 -17.27
CA THR A 94 -15.60 -26.44 -16.88
C THR A 94 -15.31 -25.71 -15.56
N LYS A 95 -14.96 -26.52 -14.55
CA LYS A 95 -14.41 -26.17 -13.22
C LYS A 95 -14.02 -24.70 -13.05
N SER A 96 -14.88 -23.94 -12.39
CA SER A 96 -14.55 -22.62 -11.84
C SER A 96 -13.71 -22.80 -10.58
N ASP A 97 -12.54 -22.15 -10.57
CA ASP A 97 -11.83 -21.76 -9.36
C ASP A 97 -12.77 -21.00 -8.42
N PRO A 98 -12.59 -21.08 -7.09
CA PRO A 98 -13.57 -20.56 -6.14
C PRO A 98 -13.72 -19.05 -6.34
N ASP A 99 -14.94 -18.67 -6.70
CA ASP A 99 -15.41 -17.30 -6.87
C ASP A 99 -14.88 -16.41 -5.75
N ILE A 100 -14.09 -15.41 -6.13
CA ILE A 100 -13.63 -14.33 -5.27
C ILE A 100 -14.85 -13.47 -4.97
N ILE A 101 -15.62 -13.86 -3.96
CA ILE A 101 -16.74 -13.08 -3.46
C ILE A 101 -16.17 -11.91 -2.64
N LEU A 102 -15.86 -10.81 -3.33
CA LEU A 102 -15.51 -9.52 -2.72
C LEU A 102 -16.80 -8.76 -2.41
N ILE A 103 -17.41 -9.04 -1.25
CA ILE A 103 -18.49 -8.20 -0.70
C ILE A 103 -17.91 -6.81 -0.42
N SER A 104 -18.12 -5.90 -1.36
CA SER A 104 -17.73 -4.50 -1.24
C SER A 104 -18.74 -3.74 -0.40
N THR A 105 -18.59 -3.76 0.93
CA THR A 105 -18.89 -2.54 1.69
C THR A 105 -17.92 -1.45 1.20
N PRO A 106 -18.37 -0.23 0.86
CA PRO A 106 -17.52 0.75 0.19
C PRO A 106 -16.65 1.46 1.22
N PHE A 107 -15.70 0.73 1.82
CA PHE A 107 -14.63 1.37 2.56
C PHE A 107 -13.79 2.15 1.58
N THR A 108 -13.59 3.43 1.87
CA THR A 108 -12.71 4.26 1.05
C THR A 108 -11.26 3.78 1.22
N SER A 109 -10.41 3.96 0.20
CA SER A 109 -8.97 3.61 0.33
C SER A 109 -8.34 4.29 1.54
N LYS A 110 -8.80 5.50 1.87
CA LYS A 110 -8.36 6.27 3.04
C LYS A 110 -8.70 5.56 4.36
N GLU A 111 -9.91 5.03 4.51
CA GLU A 111 -10.30 4.31 5.73
C GLU A 111 -9.50 3.02 5.93
N LYS A 112 -9.20 2.32 4.83
CA LYS A 112 -8.34 1.14 4.87
C LYS A 112 -6.93 1.51 5.30
N GLU A 113 -6.34 2.53 4.68
CA GLU A 113 -5.01 3.05 5.04
C GLU A 113 -4.93 3.46 6.51
N ASP A 114 -5.90 4.24 7.01
CA ASP A 114 -5.98 4.67 8.41
C ASP A 114 -6.05 3.47 9.37
N THR A 115 -6.83 2.45 9.02
CA THR A 115 -6.98 1.24 9.84
C THR A 115 -5.67 0.46 9.92
N ILE A 116 -5.00 0.28 8.78
CA ILE A 116 -3.69 -0.40 8.74
C ILE A 116 -2.64 0.40 9.49
N PHE A 117 -2.61 1.73 9.33
CA PHE A 117 -1.68 2.60 10.05
C PHE A 117 -1.87 2.51 11.57
N ARG A 118 -3.12 2.51 12.05
CA ARG A 118 -3.44 2.31 13.48
C ARG A 118 -2.95 0.95 13.98
N LEU A 119 -3.16 -0.12 13.21
CA LEU A 119 -2.66 -1.45 13.56
C LEU A 119 -1.14 -1.52 13.62
N GLN A 120 -0.44 -0.86 12.69
CA GLN A 120 1.01 -0.75 12.71
C GLN A 120 1.49 0.00 13.95
N LEU A 121 0.86 1.14 14.28
CA LEU A 121 1.20 1.93 15.46
C LEU A 121 0.96 1.16 16.76
N LEU A 122 -0.17 0.45 16.87
CA LEU A 122 -0.48 -0.38 18.04
C LEU A 122 0.49 -1.56 18.18
N SER A 123 0.85 -2.22 17.08
CA SER A 123 1.78 -3.35 17.10
C SER A 123 3.21 -2.89 17.46
N ALA A 124 3.66 -1.78 16.87
CA ALA A 124 4.93 -1.16 17.25
C ALA A 124 4.91 -0.70 18.72
N GLY A 125 3.81 -0.08 19.16
CA GLY A 125 3.59 0.32 20.54
C GLY A 125 3.64 -0.87 21.52
N PHE A 126 3.05 -2.01 21.16
CA PHE A 126 3.10 -3.23 21.96
C PHE A 126 4.53 -3.80 22.10
N LEU A 127 5.31 -3.78 21.01
CA LEU A 127 6.72 -4.16 21.06
C LEU A 127 7.54 -3.19 21.92
N ILE A 128 7.36 -1.88 21.76
CA ILE A 128 8.02 -0.85 22.57
C ILE A 128 7.65 -1.05 24.05
N LEU A 129 6.38 -1.27 24.36
CA LEU A 129 5.90 -1.56 25.71
C LEU A 129 6.60 -2.81 26.29
N SER A 130 6.75 -3.86 25.49
CA SER A 130 7.44 -5.09 25.89
C SER A 130 8.93 -4.85 26.17
N VAL A 131 9.60 -4.05 25.35
CA VAL A 131 10.99 -3.64 25.59
C VAL A 131 11.10 -2.79 26.85
N LEU A 132 10.29 -1.75 27.01
CA LEU A 132 10.33 -0.88 28.20
C LEU A 132 10.10 -1.65 29.50
N PHE A 133 9.20 -2.64 29.49
CA PHE A 133 9.02 -3.55 30.61
C PHE A 133 10.31 -4.31 30.96
N LEU A 134 10.99 -4.89 29.97
CA LEU A 134 12.25 -5.61 30.18
C LEU A 134 13.41 -4.73 30.69
N PHE A 135 13.35 -3.43 30.41
CA PHE A 135 14.26 -2.44 30.98
C PHE A 135 13.82 -1.92 32.36
N ASN A 136 12.81 -2.54 32.98
CA ASN A 136 12.27 -2.22 34.30
C ASN A 136 11.69 -0.80 34.44
N PHE A 137 11.18 -0.20 33.35
CA PHE A 137 10.53 1.12 33.43
C PHE A 137 9.19 1.09 34.18
N PHE A 138 8.52 -0.05 34.25
CA PHE A 138 7.25 -0.23 34.97
C PHE A 138 7.04 -1.69 35.40
N SER A 139 6.10 -1.92 36.32
CA SER A 139 5.83 -3.24 36.90
C SER A 139 5.11 -4.19 35.94
N ILE A 140 5.18 -5.49 36.24
CA ILE A 140 4.48 -6.54 35.48
C ILE A 140 2.95 -6.33 35.46
N ILE A 141 2.40 -5.76 36.53
CA ILE A 141 0.96 -5.46 36.64
C ILE A 141 0.58 -4.39 35.60
N ILE A 142 1.36 -3.30 35.52
CA ILE A 142 1.12 -2.23 34.53
C ILE A 142 1.32 -2.76 33.12
N TYR A 143 2.38 -3.53 32.87
CA TYR A 143 2.62 -4.17 31.57
C TYR A 143 1.43 -5.04 31.15
N THR A 144 0.91 -5.85 32.06
CA THR A 144 -0.20 -6.76 31.76
C THR A 144 -1.47 -6.00 31.41
N ILE A 145 -1.84 -4.97 32.18
CA ILE A 145 -3.02 -4.15 31.91
C ILE A 145 -2.90 -3.47 30.54
N LEU A 146 -1.78 -2.79 30.28
CA LEU A 146 -1.55 -2.10 29.00
C LEU A 146 -1.45 -3.09 27.83
N GLY A 147 -0.81 -4.24 28.05
CA GLY A 147 -0.67 -5.30 27.07
C GLY A 147 -2.03 -5.88 26.66
N ILE A 148 -2.91 -6.14 27.62
CA ILE A 148 -4.28 -6.60 27.35
C ILE A 148 -5.08 -5.53 26.61
N LEU A 149 -4.99 -4.26 27.00
CA LEU A 149 -5.71 -3.17 26.32
C LEU A 149 -5.24 -3.01 24.87
N VAL A 150 -3.94 -2.93 24.64
CA VAL A 150 -3.37 -2.75 23.29
C VAL A 150 -3.62 -4.01 22.44
N GLY A 151 -3.28 -5.19 22.97
CA GLY A 151 -3.47 -6.46 22.26
C GLY A 151 -4.94 -6.74 21.96
N GLY A 152 -5.84 -6.50 22.92
CA GLY A 152 -7.28 -6.61 22.75
C GLY A 152 -7.81 -5.64 21.69
N TYR A 153 -7.31 -4.40 21.65
CA TYR A 153 -7.70 -3.44 20.62
C TYR A 153 -7.19 -3.81 19.22
N VAL A 154 -5.98 -4.37 19.11
CA VAL A 154 -5.48 -4.95 17.84
C VAL A 154 -6.39 -6.08 17.37
N VAL A 155 -6.72 -7.03 18.25
CA VAL A 155 -7.64 -8.14 17.93
C VAL A 155 -9.01 -7.60 17.51
N TYR A 156 -9.55 -6.62 18.23
CA TYR A 156 -10.81 -5.97 17.88
C TYR A 156 -10.77 -5.37 16.46
N LEU A 157 -9.75 -4.58 16.13
CA LEU A 157 -9.63 -3.99 14.79
C LEU A 157 -9.47 -5.06 13.70
N LEU A 158 -8.71 -6.11 13.96
CA LEU A 158 -8.56 -7.21 13.00
C LEU A 158 -9.90 -7.87 12.66
N TYR A 159 -10.63 -8.33 13.66
CA TYR A 159 -11.83 -9.14 13.43
C TYR A 159 -13.07 -8.32 13.06
N ASN A 160 -13.15 -7.05 13.48
CA ASN A 160 -14.33 -6.21 13.23
C ASN A 160 -14.16 -5.24 12.06
N ARG A 161 -12.93 -4.81 11.72
CA ARG A 161 -12.66 -3.90 10.60
C ARG A 161 -11.96 -4.61 9.46
N VAL A 162 -10.76 -5.14 9.71
CA VAL A 162 -9.90 -5.70 8.65
C VAL A 162 -10.55 -6.91 7.98
N LYS A 163 -11.20 -7.79 8.74
CA LYS A 163 -11.93 -8.94 8.18
C LYS A 163 -12.95 -8.54 7.12
N VAL A 164 -13.67 -7.46 7.36
CA VAL A 164 -14.67 -6.95 6.40
C VAL A 164 -14.00 -6.19 5.25
N MET A 165 -12.97 -5.40 5.54
CA MET A 165 -12.26 -4.59 4.54
C MET A 165 -11.49 -5.40 3.49
N TYR A 166 -10.93 -6.54 3.89
CA TYR A 166 -9.98 -7.32 3.09
C TYR A 166 -10.49 -8.72 2.71
N GLY A 167 -11.61 -9.18 3.28
CA GLY A 167 -12.30 -10.41 2.85
C GLY A 167 -11.36 -11.62 2.75
N SER A 168 -11.13 -12.10 1.53
CA SER A 168 -10.24 -13.22 1.23
C SER A 168 -8.78 -13.00 1.63
N GLU A 169 -8.33 -11.75 1.68
CA GLU A 169 -6.96 -11.36 2.06
C GLU A 169 -6.78 -11.27 3.59
N PHE A 170 -7.87 -11.34 4.37
CA PHE A 170 -7.85 -11.23 5.84
C PHE A 170 -6.84 -12.15 6.54
N PRO A 171 -6.64 -13.43 6.16
CA PRO A 171 -5.69 -14.30 6.84
C PRO A 171 -4.26 -13.76 6.85
N ALA A 172 -3.83 -13.07 5.78
CA ALA A 172 -2.50 -12.46 5.73
C ALA A 172 -2.37 -11.32 6.73
N TYR A 173 -3.35 -10.40 6.78
CA TYR A 173 -3.34 -9.29 7.74
C TYR A 173 -3.44 -9.79 9.18
N ARG A 174 -4.35 -10.74 9.46
CA ARG A 174 -4.49 -11.37 10.77
C ARG A 174 -3.16 -11.94 11.25
N ASP A 175 -2.55 -12.80 10.45
CA ASP A 175 -1.32 -13.48 10.86
C ASP A 175 -0.18 -12.49 11.03
N PHE A 176 -0.03 -11.51 10.13
CA PHE A 176 0.99 -10.47 10.26
C PHE A 176 0.93 -9.77 11.62
N PHE A 177 -0.21 -9.17 11.97
CA PHE A 177 -0.35 -8.40 13.19
C PHE A 177 -0.33 -9.28 14.46
N LEU A 178 -0.93 -10.47 14.42
CA LEU A 178 -0.86 -11.41 15.55
C LEU A 178 0.55 -11.96 15.79
N MET A 179 1.34 -12.17 14.74
CA MET A 179 2.75 -12.58 14.91
C MET A 179 3.56 -11.49 15.60
N TYR A 180 3.32 -10.21 15.33
CA TYR A 180 4.00 -9.13 16.05
C TYR A 180 3.59 -9.04 17.53
N LEU A 181 2.32 -9.27 17.86
CA LEU A 181 1.90 -9.42 19.27
C LEU A 181 2.60 -10.62 19.93
N ALA A 182 2.64 -11.77 19.23
CA ALA A 182 3.30 -12.96 19.71
C ALA A 182 4.79 -12.72 19.98
N VAL A 183 5.49 -11.98 19.11
CA VAL A 183 6.89 -11.57 19.34
C VAL A 183 7.04 -10.79 20.63
N GLY A 184 6.17 -9.81 20.90
CA GLY A 184 6.24 -9.06 22.16
C GLY A 184 6.05 -9.93 23.39
N ILE A 185 5.09 -10.87 23.35
CA ILE A 185 4.85 -11.82 24.44
C ILE A 185 6.05 -12.75 24.63
N ILE A 186 6.56 -13.36 23.55
CA ILE A 186 7.72 -14.26 23.58
C ILE A 186 8.94 -13.50 24.11
N LEU A 187 9.15 -12.27 23.68
CA LEU A 187 10.26 -11.43 24.13
C LEU A 187 10.21 -11.24 25.66
N VAL A 188 9.04 -10.97 26.22
CA VAL A 188 8.86 -10.84 27.68
C VAL A 188 9.06 -12.17 28.40
N LEU A 189 8.52 -13.27 27.90
CA LEU A 189 8.69 -14.60 28.49
C LEU A 189 10.15 -15.04 28.51
N VAL A 190 10.89 -14.81 27.42
CA VAL A 190 12.32 -15.12 27.33
C VAL A 190 13.12 -14.16 28.20
N GLY A 191 12.83 -12.86 28.13
CA GLY A 191 13.56 -11.81 28.85
C GLY A 191 13.32 -11.76 30.37
N THR A 192 12.32 -12.49 30.87
CA THR A 192 12.09 -12.69 32.32
C THR A 192 12.59 -14.04 32.82
N ASN A 193 12.95 -14.95 31.92
CA ASN A 193 13.44 -16.28 32.27
C ASN A 193 14.97 -16.29 32.37
N THR A 194 15.49 -16.29 33.59
CA THR A 194 16.94 -16.24 33.87
C THR A 194 17.71 -17.37 33.19
N ASN A 195 17.15 -18.57 33.07
CA ASN A 195 17.85 -19.70 32.42
C ASN A 195 18.06 -19.45 30.92
N LEU A 196 17.06 -18.90 30.24
CA LEU A 196 17.14 -18.58 28.81
C LEU A 196 18.08 -17.41 28.56
N ILE A 197 18.05 -16.39 29.41
CA ILE A 197 18.97 -15.26 29.32
C ILE A 197 20.40 -15.76 29.49
N MET A 198 20.69 -16.54 30.53
CA MET A 198 22.04 -17.02 30.82
C MET A 198 22.60 -17.97 29.76
N ALA A 199 21.74 -18.70 29.04
CA ALA A 199 22.16 -19.56 27.93
C ALA A 199 22.70 -18.78 26.71
N PHE A 200 22.24 -17.53 26.51
CA PHE A 200 22.55 -16.72 25.33
C PHE A 200 23.13 -15.34 25.66
N SER A 201 23.36 -15.03 26.93
CA SER A 201 23.82 -13.72 27.36
C SER A 201 25.28 -13.51 26.98
N PHE A 202 25.56 -12.42 26.27
CA PHE A 202 26.90 -11.88 26.24
C PHE A 202 27.24 -11.42 27.66
N SER A 203 28.18 -12.09 28.32
CA SER A 203 28.51 -11.87 29.75
C SER A 203 28.80 -10.41 30.12
N PHE A 204 29.18 -9.58 29.14
CA PHE A 204 29.46 -8.16 29.32
C PHE A 204 28.24 -7.23 29.13
N PHE A 205 27.21 -7.64 28.39
CA PHE A 205 26.03 -6.81 28.08
C PHE A 205 24.71 -7.61 27.98
N PRO A 206 24.10 -7.97 29.11
CA PRO A 206 22.82 -8.68 29.12
C PRO A 206 21.69 -7.93 28.40
N SER A 207 21.62 -6.60 28.54
CA SER A 207 20.62 -5.76 27.85
C SER A 207 20.80 -5.72 26.33
N LEU A 208 22.04 -5.79 25.84
CA LEU A 208 22.33 -5.87 24.41
C LEU A 208 21.84 -7.20 23.81
N THR A 209 21.91 -8.28 24.59
CA THR A 209 21.41 -9.60 24.19
C THR A 209 19.90 -9.55 23.92
N ILE A 210 19.14 -8.92 24.81
CA ILE A 210 17.69 -8.75 24.67
C ILE A 210 17.35 -7.94 23.41
N LEU A 211 18.11 -6.86 23.15
CA LEU A 211 17.91 -6.03 21.96
C LEU A 211 18.21 -6.81 20.67
N ILE A 212 19.31 -7.56 20.61
CA ILE A 212 19.66 -8.41 19.46
C ILE A 212 18.58 -9.45 19.23
N PHE A 213 18.12 -10.12 20.29
CA PHE A 213 17.06 -11.13 20.18
C PHE A 213 15.75 -10.52 19.67
N ALA A 214 15.37 -9.33 20.14
CA ALA A 214 14.19 -8.62 19.65
C ALA A 214 14.29 -8.33 18.13
N VAL A 215 15.45 -7.85 17.66
CA VAL A 215 15.68 -7.59 16.23
C VAL A 215 15.62 -8.87 15.41
N VAL A 216 16.25 -9.95 15.89
CA VAL A 216 16.22 -11.26 15.23
C VAL A 216 14.80 -11.82 15.19
N ALA A 217 14.04 -11.73 16.28
CA ALA A 217 12.66 -12.21 16.33
C ALA A 217 11.76 -11.47 15.32
N VAL A 218 11.91 -10.14 15.20
CA VAL A 218 11.22 -9.35 14.17
C VAL A 218 11.60 -9.79 12.77
N ALA A 219 12.89 -10.03 12.51
CA ALA A 219 13.35 -10.51 11.21
C ALA A 219 12.81 -11.92 10.88
N VAL A 220 12.80 -12.84 11.85
CA VAL A 220 12.26 -14.19 11.70
C VAL A 220 10.77 -14.14 11.38
N VAL A 221 9.98 -13.34 12.10
CA VAL A 221 8.54 -13.18 11.80
C VAL A 221 8.32 -12.62 10.39
N TYR A 222 9.11 -11.62 10.00
CA TYR A 222 9.04 -11.09 8.64
C TYR A 222 9.32 -12.18 7.59
N LEU A 223 10.33 -13.01 7.80
CA LEU A 223 10.65 -14.13 6.90
C LEU A 223 9.55 -15.19 6.86
N ILE A 224 9.02 -15.60 8.02
CA ILE A 224 7.90 -16.56 8.10
C ILE A 224 6.69 -16.03 7.34
N PHE A 225 6.35 -14.75 7.54
CA PHE A 225 5.26 -14.09 6.84
C PHE A 225 5.47 -14.13 5.32
N ARG A 226 6.67 -13.77 4.86
CA ARG A 226 7.01 -13.76 3.43
C ARG A 226 6.95 -15.16 2.83
N ILE A 227 7.48 -16.19 3.50
CA ILE A 227 7.40 -17.57 3.01
C ILE A 227 5.95 -18.01 2.83
N ARG A 228 5.06 -17.64 3.75
CA ARG A 228 3.67 -18.10 3.75
C ARG A 228 2.75 -17.33 2.82
N TYR A 229 2.94 -16.02 2.70
CA TYR A 229 1.95 -15.13 2.09
C TYR A 229 2.41 -14.38 0.86
N HIS A 230 3.70 -14.45 0.50
CA HIS A 230 4.24 -13.74 -0.64
C HIS A 230 3.49 -14.06 -1.94
N ARG A 231 3.27 -13.02 -2.74
CA ARG A 231 2.88 -13.12 -4.14
C ARG A 231 3.60 -12.06 -4.96
N ASP A 232 3.71 -12.30 -6.26
CA ASP A 232 4.39 -11.47 -7.24
C ASP A 232 3.43 -10.56 -8.04
N PHE A 233 2.17 -10.48 -7.63
CA PHE A 233 1.17 -9.58 -8.21
C PHE A 233 0.44 -8.78 -7.14
N THR A 234 -0.17 -7.65 -7.54
CA THR A 234 -1.07 -6.85 -6.70
C THR A 234 -2.31 -6.46 -7.52
N TYR A 235 -3.28 -5.81 -6.88
CA TYR A 235 -4.47 -5.28 -7.53
C TYR A 235 -4.52 -3.75 -7.42
N GLY A 236 -5.12 -3.12 -8.42
CA GLY A 236 -5.35 -1.68 -8.42
C GLY A 236 -6.50 -1.29 -9.32
N VAL A 237 -6.87 -0.02 -9.27
CA VAL A 237 -7.91 0.59 -10.11
C VAL A 237 -7.27 1.59 -11.05
N VAL A 238 -7.54 1.45 -12.34
CA VAL A 238 -7.05 2.37 -13.38
C VAL A 238 -7.73 3.73 -13.20
N ILE A 239 -6.94 4.77 -13.02
CA ILE A 239 -7.42 6.16 -12.93
C ILE A 239 -7.48 6.78 -14.32
N GLU A 240 -6.42 6.60 -15.11
CA GLU A 240 -6.25 7.24 -16.41
C GLU A 240 -5.38 6.36 -17.31
N THR A 241 -5.80 6.24 -18.58
CA THR A 241 -5.11 5.47 -19.62
C THR A 241 -4.48 6.40 -20.66
N GLY A 242 -3.22 6.12 -21.00
CA GLY A 242 -2.56 6.65 -22.18
C GLY A 242 -2.34 5.55 -23.22
N GLU A 243 -1.70 5.88 -24.35
CA GLU A 243 -1.54 4.95 -25.48
C GLU A 243 -0.86 3.62 -25.14
N LYS A 244 0.13 3.63 -24.24
CA LYS A 244 0.90 2.43 -23.83
C LYS A 244 1.08 2.28 -22.32
N MET A 245 0.61 3.26 -21.55
CA MET A 245 0.81 3.33 -20.10
C MET A 245 -0.52 3.61 -19.42
N ALA A 246 -0.68 3.15 -18.19
CA ALA A 246 -1.83 3.44 -17.35
C ALA A 246 -1.36 3.97 -15.99
N TYR A 247 -2.12 4.93 -15.45
CA TYR A 247 -2.02 5.37 -14.06
C TYR A 247 -2.96 4.51 -13.23
N VAL A 248 -2.39 3.71 -12.35
CA VAL A 248 -3.16 2.74 -11.55
C VAL A 248 -3.00 3.06 -10.07
N LYS A 249 -4.13 3.31 -9.41
CA LYS A 249 -4.20 3.45 -7.96
C LYS A 249 -4.08 2.09 -7.32
N VAL A 250 -3.08 1.90 -6.49
CA VAL A 250 -2.88 0.65 -5.75
C VAL A 250 -3.06 0.93 -4.26
N GLU A 251 -3.85 0.09 -3.61
CA GLU A 251 -3.97 0.11 -2.14
C GLU A 251 -2.82 -0.66 -1.51
N TYR A 252 -2.58 -0.47 -0.21
CA TYR A 252 -1.52 -1.20 0.48
C TYR A 252 -1.77 -2.71 0.42
N ASP A 253 -0.87 -3.44 -0.24
CA ASP A 253 -0.88 -4.89 -0.33
C ASP A 253 0.32 -5.46 0.43
N ILE A 254 0.02 -6.04 1.59
CA ILE A 254 1.01 -6.60 2.50
C ILE A 254 1.69 -7.86 1.94
N ARG A 255 1.02 -8.62 1.06
CA ARG A 255 1.51 -9.88 0.51
C ARG A 255 2.54 -9.66 -0.58
N SER A 256 2.26 -8.70 -1.46
CA SER A 256 3.19 -8.26 -2.49
C SER A 256 4.17 -7.19 -2.00
N ASN A 257 3.99 -6.66 -0.79
CA ASN A 257 4.79 -5.56 -0.23
C ASN A 257 4.78 -4.31 -1.14
N VAL A 258 3.63 -4.02 -1.75
CA VAL A 258 3.40 -2.82 -2.55
C VAL A 258 2.79 -1.74 -1.67
N LYS A 259 3.41 -0.56 -1.68
CA LYS A 259 2.96 0.59 -0.89
C LYS A 259 1.74 1.24 -1.57
N PRO A 260 0.84 1.90 -0.82
CA PRO A 260 -0.26 2.62 -1.43
C PRO A 260 0.29 3.83 -2.20
N ASP A 261 0.02 3.89 -3.50
CA ASP A 261 0.41 5.00 -4.37
C ASP A 261 -0.33 4.92 -5.72
N ILE A 262 -0.13 5.93 -6.56
CA ILE A 262 -0.47 5.90 -7.98
C ILE A 262 0.78 5.49 -8.76
N TYR A 263 0.71 4.33 -9.41
CA TYR A 263 1.80 3.79 -10.20
C TYR A 263 1.56 4.02 -11.68
N VAL A 264 2.63 4.35 -12.41
CA VAL A 264 2.63 4.34 -13.87
C VAL A 264 3.10 2.96 -14.30
N VAL A 265 2.24 2.22 -14.99
CA VAL A 265 2.49 0.84 -15.43
C VAL A 265 2.28 0.70 -16.93
N GLU A 266 2.93 -0.28 -17.53
CA GLU A 266 2.71 -0.61 -18.94
C GLU A 266 1.30 -1.20 -19.13
N ASN A 267 0.55 -0.65 -20.09
CA ASN A 267 -0.80 -1.09 -20.43
C ASN A 267 -0.81 -1.88 -21.75
N GLY A 268 0.01 -2.92 -21.85
CA GLY A 268 0.03 -3.80 -23.02
C GLY A 268 -1.25 -4.63 -23.18
N TYR A 269 -2.04 -4.78 -22.11
CA TYR A 269 -3.31 -5.52 -22.09
C TYR A 269 -4.49 -4.69 -22.62
N GLY A 270 -4.41 -3.36 -22.60
CA GLY A 270 -5.50 -2.49 -23.04
C GLY A 270 -6.62 -2.31 -22.01
N ALA A 271 -6.29 -2.25 -20.73
CA ALA A 271 -7.26 -1.89 -19.68
C ALA A 271 -7.75 -0.45 -19.87
N ALA A 272 -9.02 -0.19 -19.51
CA ALA A 272 -9.70 1.09 -19.64
C ALA A 272 -9.79 1.85 -18.30
N ASP A 273 -10.15 3.13 -18.35
CA ASP A 273 -10.37 3.96 -17.17
C ASP A 273 -11.46 3.35 -16.27
N GLY A 274 -11.16 3.24 -14.97
CA GLY A 274 -12.05 2.64 -13.98
C GLY A 274 -11.93 1.13 -13.83
N ASP A 275 -11.19 0.43 -14.69
CA ASP A 275 -11.00 -1.01 -14.59
C ASP A 275 -10.24 -1.38 -13.31
N THR A 276 -10.68 -2.46 -12.67
CA THR A 276 -9.85 -3.14 -11.66
C THR A 276 -8.89 -4.07 -12.39
N VAL A 277 -7.61 -3.95 -12.11
CA VAL A 277 -6.55 -4.68 -12.82
C VAL A 277 -5.66 -5.43 -11.86
N LYS A 278 -5.16 -6.57 -12.33
CA LYS A 278 -4.05 -7.27 -11.70
C LYS A 278 -2.75 -6.79 -12.30
N LEU A 279 -1.81 -6.43 -11.43
CA LEU A 279 -0.55 -5.84 -11.80
C LEU A 279 0.59 -6.78 -11.45
N LYS A 280 1.50 -7.00 -12.41
CA LYS A 280 2.76 -7.67 -12.13
C LYS A 280 3.64 -6.76 -11.30
N THR A 281 4.32 -7.31 -10.30
CA THR A 281 5.26 -6.56 -9.46
C THR A 281 6.71 -6.89 -9.75
N GLU A 282 7.58 -5.90 -9.60
CA GLU A 282 9.03 -6.08 -9.58
C GLU A 282 9.43 -6.96 -8.40
N GLN A 283 10.20 -8.02 -8.65
CA GLN A 283 10.74 -8.89 -7.61
C GLN A 283 12.05 -8.32 -7.08
N LYS A 284 11.97 -7.31 -6.20
CA LYS A 284 13.16 -6.80 -5.51
C LYS A 284 13.32 -7.49 -4.17
N ILE A 285 14.40 -8.27 -4.04
CA ILE A 285 14.74 -9.01 -2.82
C ILE A 285 15.07 -8.05 -1.65
N PHE A 286 15.64 -6.88 -1.94
CA PHE A 286 16.06 -5.88 -0.95
C PHE A 286 15.66 -4.44 -1.35
N SER A 287 14.36 -4.14 -1.41
CA SER A 287 13.85 -2.78 -1.65
C SER A 287 13.28 -2.16 -0.38
N ASN A 288 13.93 -1.11 0.15
CA ASN A 288 13.38 -0.26 1.22
C ASN A 288 12.08 0.45 0.80
N SER A 289 11.86 0.60 -0.51
CA SER A 289 10.67 1.24 -1.07
C SER A 289 9.47 0.29 -1.26
N GLY A 290 9.63 -1.01 -0.99
CA GLY A 290 8.63 -2.02 -1.36
C GLY A 290 8.77 -2.46 -2.83
N ASN A 291 7.90 -3.37 -3.25
CA ASN A 291 7.80 -3.80 -4.64
C ASN A 291 7.05 -2.75 -5.47
N LYS A 292 7.35 -2.68 -6.76
CA LYS A 292 6.72 -1.73 -7.69
C LYS A 292 5.90 -2.48 -8.74
N PRO A 293 4.62 -2.14 -8.94
CA PRO A 293 3.88 -2.54 -10.12
C PRO A 293 4.61 -2.12 -11.40
N ILE A 294 4.68 -3.01 -12.39
CA ILE A 294 5.37 -2.77 -13.67
C ILE A 294 4.43 -2.82 -14.88
N SER A 295 3.48 -3.75 -14.90
CA SER A 295 2.60 -3.96 -16.05
C SER A 295 1.24 -4.50 -15.65
N VAL A 296 0.22 -4.15 -16.45
CA VAL A 296 -1.12 -4.75 -16.37
C VAL A 296 -1.07 -6.16 -16.94
N MET A 297 -1.54 -7.14 -16.16
CA MET A 297 -1.61 -8.54 -16.58
C MET A 297 -2.98 -8.91 -17.13
N GLU A 298 -4.04 -8.47 -16.44
CA GLU A 298 -5.44 -8.79 -16.76
C GLU A 298 -6.38 -7.78 -16.10
N THR A 299 -7.57 -7.59 -16.68
CA THR A 299 -8.69 -6.91 -16.05
C THR A 299 -9.48 -7.90 -15.20
N VAL A 300 -9.89 -7.47 -14.01
CA VAL A 300 -10.63 -8.27 -13.04
C VAL A 300 -12.04 -7.69 -12.96
N HIS A 301 -13.03 -8.44 -13.42
CA HIS A 301 -14.42 -8.02 -13.29
C HIS A 301 -14.87 -8.20 -11.84
N LYS A 302 -15.33 -7.11 -11.23
CA LYS A 302 -16.17 -7.16 -10.03
C LYS A 302 -17.52 -7.75 -10.46
N ILE A 303 -17.80 -8.98 -10.02
CA ILE A 303 -19.17 -9.52 -10.01
C ILE A 303 -19.82 -9.06 -8.70
#